data_AF-A0A496RAE2-F1
#
_entry.id   AF-A0A496RAE2-F1
#
_cell.length_a   1.000
_cell.length_b   1.000
_cell.length_c   1.000
_cell.angle_alpha   90.00
_cell.angle_beta   90.00
_cell.angle_gamma   90.00
#
_symmetry.space_group_name_H-M   'P 1'
#
loop_
_entity.id
_entity.type
_entity.pdbx_description
1 polymer ?
#
loop_
_entity_poly.entity_id
_entity_poly.type
_entity_poly.pdbx_seq_one_letter_code
_entity_poly.pdbx_strand_id
1 'polypeptide(L)'
;MFYLLATTIPTIKKGNTTSIYVGIGLLVAFFAFIILSGRSSTNSMSRRSTSSRSSSGSRGTYKKKVFRKRAAALGFTKAEIRTLEFLIKLYKVKYPYNLLRNTDTLNSTLHKALTRVEEDIADPNVKEGQKLILYRIKQKVELNSEKKQIMTGTKQLKPGQKLNISTPGGIRYHSMVTSNLSNYLGAKIPADEHGNQIRWRKGTKVQVFFWKSNGQGYSFNSKVSGYNNIRGIPSLFLQHSKSIHQAQQRRFRRKQLDKPAYMYAIRIITTGFGKNQQRKAIVDTKSGALATILDVSAGGCSLRSTYPLGQGELMKLEFETVHGQKVYAFGKVKSVARIRPVGGIMHVQFTKVTRENINKINAYIYDL
;
A
#
# COMPACT_ATOMS: atom_id res chain seq x y z
N MET A 1 58.61 -12.67 -1.88
CA MET A 1 58.19 -11.48 -2.64
C MET A 1 56.73 -11.18 -2.28
N PHE A 2 56.51 -10.47 -1.17
CA PHE A 2 55.18 -10.08 -0.68
C PHE A 2 55.18 -8.58 -0.44
N TYR A 3 54.42 -7.83 -1.25
CA TYR A 3 54.21 -6.40 -1.07
C TYR A 3 53.02 -6.18 -0.11
N LEU A 4 53.31 -5.53 1.02
CA LEU A 4 52.33 -4.92 1.92
C LEU A 4 51.88 -3.57 1.34
N LEU A 5 50.59 -3.39 1.11
CA LEU A 5 49.97 -2.07 0.92
C LEU A 5 49.10 -1.76 2.14
N ALA A 6 49.64 -0.93 3.03
CA ALA A 6 48.90 -0.26 4.08
C ALA A 6 48.00 0.81 3.45
N THR A 7 46.69 0.70 3.66
CA THR A 7 45.73 1.75 3.29
C THR A 7 45.48 2.65 4.50
N THR A 8 45.74 3.93 4.32
CA THR A 8 45.60 5.00 5.31
C THR A 8 44.14 5.29 5.60
N ILE A 9 43.79 5.39 6.88
CA ILE A 9 42.46 5.80 7.36
C ILE A 9 42.35 7.33 7.23
N PRO A 10 41.31 7.89 6.59
CA PRO A 10 41.13 9.33 6.52
C PRO A 10 40.75 9.89 7.89
N THR A 11 41.64 10.70 8.45
CA THR A 11 41.41 11.50 9.66
C THR A 11 40.45 12.64 9.36
N ILE A 12 39.37 12.72 10.14
CA ILE A 12 38.37 13.81 10.08
C ILE A 12 39.07 15.10 10.52
N LYS A 13 39.31 16.02 9.57
CA LYS A 13 39.75 17.39 9.89
C LYS A 13 38.69 18.05 10.77
N LYS A 14 39.08 18.43 12.00
CA LYS A 14 38.26 19.27 12.88
C LYS A 14 37.93 20.57 12.16
N GLY A 15 36.64 20.84 11.95
CA GLY A 15 36.17 22.07 11.32
C GLY A 15 36.55 23.30 12.14
N ASN A 16 36.90 24.37 11.43
CA ASN A 16 37.31 25.65 12.01
C ASN A 16 36.18 26.22 12.89
N THR A 17 36.47 26.58 14.13
CA THR A 17 35.47 26.98 15.14
C THR A 17 34.62 28.15 14.67
N THR A 18 35.18 29.07 13.89
CA THR A 18 34.50 30.23 13.30
C THR A 18 33.38 29.84 12.34
N SER A 19 33.54 28.80 11.51
CA SER A 19 32.48 28.37 10.59
C SER A 19 31.32 27.65 11.30
N ILE A 20 31.61 27.02 12.45
CA ILE A 20 30.58 26.44 13.32
C ILE A 20 29.74 27.53 13.99
N TYR A 21 30.37 28.59 14.51
CA TYR A 21 29.65 29.72 15.12
C TYR A 21 28.82 30.51 14.10
N VAL A 22 29.31 30.69 12.88
CA VAL A 22 28.53 31.30 11.78
C VAL A 22 27.33 30.41 11.39
N GLY A 23 27.53 29.09 11.32
CA GLY A 23 26.46 28.13 11.08
C GLY A 23 25.37 28.13 12.17
N ILE A 24 25.77 28.22 13.44
CA ILE A 24 24.85 28.32 14.58
C ILE A 24 24.11 29.67 14.55
N GLY A 25 24.79 30.77 14.25
CA GLY A 25 24.19 32.11 14.14
C GLY A 25 23.09 32.17 13.08
N LEU A 26 23.31 31.57 11.91
CA LEU A 26 22.30 31.49 10.84
C LEU A 26 21.10 30.61 11.23
N LEU A 27 21.34 29.52 11.97
CA LEU A 27 20.29 28.64 12.47
C LEU A 27 19.41 29.32 13.52
N VAL A 28 20.02 30.08 14.44
CA VAL A 28 19.30 30.86 15.45
C VAL A 28 18.48 31.99 14.81
N ALA A 29 19.05 32.71 13.83
CA ALA A 29 18.33 33.73 13.08
C ALA A 29 17.13 33.15 12.29
N PHE A 30 17.30 31.96 11.70
CA PHE A 30 16.21 31.25 11.01
C PHE A 30 15.09 30.83 11.95
N PHE A 31 15.40 30.33 13.15
CA PHE A 31 14.39 30.00 14.16
C PHE A 31 13.72 31.23 14.77
N ALA A 32 14.46 32.33 14.98
CA ALA A 32 13.90 33.60 15.45
C ALA A 32 12.90 34.20 14.44
N PHE A 33 13.22 34.12 13.13
CA PHE A 33 12.33 34.57 12.06
C PHE A 33 11.02 33.75 11.98
N ILE A 34 11.08 32.44 12.29
CA ILE A 34 9.90 31.57 12.36
C ILE A 34 9.01 31.88 13.56
N ILE A 35 9.57 32.35 14.67
CA ILE A 35 8.82 32.69 15.88
C ILE A 35 8.17 34.08 15.75
N LEU A 36 8.88 35.06 15.16
CA LEU A 36 8.37 36.42 14.96
C LEU A 36 7.30 36.52 13.85
N SER A 37 7.38 35.69 12.81
CA SER A 37 6.33 35.59 11.78
C SER A 37 5.08 34.79 12.24
N GLY A 38 5.11 34.25 13.47
CA GLY A 38 4.04 33.44 14.07
C GLY A 38 3.10 34.16 15.02
N ARG A 39 3.29 35.47 15.29
CA ARG A 39 2.44 36.26 16.20
C ARG A 39 1.84 37.47 15.50
N SER A 40 0.73 37.26 14.80
CA SER A 40 -0.27 38.31 14.60
C SER A 40 -1.69 37.73 14.58
N SER A 41 -2.53 38.31 15.45
CA SER A 41 -3.99 38.25 15.53
C SER A 41 -4.65 36.99 16.13
N THR A 42 -4.80 37.03 17.45
CA THR A 42 -5.90 36.41 18.23
C THR A 42 -6.97 37.47 18.50
N ASN A 43 -8.21 37.27 18.03
CA ASN A 43 -9.43 37.28 18.86
C ASN A 43 -10.71 37.18 18.01
N SER A 44 -11.53 36.18 18.29
CA SER A 44 -12.93 36.36 18.70
C SER A 44 -13.68 35.02 18.69
N MET A 45 -14.43 34.84 19.76
CA MET A 45 -15.23 33.71 20.15
C MET A 45 -16.65 33.95 19.64
N SER A 46 -17.28 32.99 18.95
CA SER A 46 -18.73 32.79 19.06
C SER A 46 -19.23 31.49 18.41
N ARG A 47 -19.95 30.76 19.27
CA ARG A 47 -21.17 29.94 19.08
C ARG A 47 -21.26 28.87 17.99
N ARG A 48 -21.55 27.66 18.50
CA ARG A 48 -22.18 26.49 17.87
C ARG A 48 -23.41 26.90 17.03
N SER A 49 -23.49 26.36 15.82
CA SER A 49 -24.73 25.77 15.34
C SER A 49 -24.42 24.58 14.43
N THR A 50 -25.16 23.52 14.70
CA THR A 50 -25.09 22.22 14.05
C THR A 50 -26.08 22.27 12.89
N SER A 51 -25.62 22.16 11.64
CA SER A 51 -26.48 21.74 10.53
C SER A 51 -25.67 20.98 9.49
N SER A 52 -25.87 19.67 9.49
CA SER A 52 -25.43 18.77 8.45
C SER A 52 -26.37 18.92 7.25
N ARG A 53 -25.94 19.66 6.24
CA ARG A 53 -26.47 19.54 4.87
C ARG A 53 -25.35 19.15 3.91
N SER A 54 -25.59 18.05 3.22
CA SER A 54 -24.92 17.63 2.01
C SER A 54 -24.82 18.81 1.03
N SER A 55 -23.60 19.19 0.65
CA SER A 55 -23.39 20.10 -0.48
C SER A 55 -22.42 19.46 -1.46
N SER A 56 -23.01 19.00 -2.56
CA SER A 56 -22.42 19.13 -3.89
C SER A 56 -21.95 20.57 -4.11
N GLY A 57 -20.76 20.71 -4.70
CA GLY A 57 -20.39 21.85 -5.57
C GLY A 57 -20.44 23.30 -5.07
N SER A 58 -20.62 23.61 -3.78
CA SER A 58 -20.63 25.01 -3.32
C SER A 58 -19.24 25.66 -3.41
N ARG A 59 -19.15 26.80 -4.13
CA ARG A 59 -18.06 27.79 -4.12
C ARG A 59 -17.84 28.36 -2.70
N GLY A 60 -17.41 27.52 -1.76
CA GLY A 60 -16.94 27.99 -0.47
C GLY A 60 -15.56 28.60 -0.64
N THR A 61 -15.43 29.91 -0.40
CA THR A 61 -14.14 30.59 -0.27
C THR A 61 -13.22 29.75 0.59
N TYR A 62 -12.00 29.49 0.12
CA TYR A 62 -11.05 28.63 0.82
C TYR A 62 -10.80 29.14 2.25
N LYS A 63 -11.30 28.39 3.24
CA LYS A 63 -11.04 28.68 4.66
C LYS A 63 -10.01 27.70 5.18
N LYS A 64 -8.80 28.19 5.45
CA LYS A 64 -7.64 27.41 5.93
C LYS A 64 -7.99 26.50 7.13
N LYS A 65 -8.66 27.05 8.16
CA LYS A 65 -9.07 26.31 9.35
C LYS A 65 -10.02 25.14 9.04
N VAL A 66 -10.98 25.36 8.12
CA VAL A 66 -11.93 24.32 7.68
C VAL A 66 -11.22 23.24 6.88
N PHE A 67 -10.29 23.62 6.00
CA PHE A 67 -9.48 22.69 5.23
C PHE A 67 -8.64 21.79 6.15
N ARG A 68 -7.91 22.38 7.11
CA ARG A 68 -7.13 21.63 8.11
C ARG A 68 -7.99 20.64 8.89
N LYS A 69 -9.16 21.07 9.36
CA LYS A 69 -10.09 20.19 10.10
C LYS A 69 -10.55 19.00 9.25
N ARG A 70 -10.91 19.25 7.98
CA ARG A 70 -11.32 18.19 7.04
C ARG A 70 -10.17 17.23 6.73
N ALA A 71 -8.97 17.74 6.49
CA ALA A 71 -7.79 16.91 6.24
C ALA A 71 -7.41 16.09 7.49
N ALA A 72 -7.42 16.68 8.68
CA ALA A 72 -7.17 15.93 9.92
C ALA A 72 -8.19 14.79 10.12
N ALA A 73 -9.48 15.03 9.82
CA ALA A 73 -10.52 14.00 9.88
C ALA A 73 -10.31 12.83 8.89
N LEU A 74 -9.57 13.05 7.81
CA LEU A 74 -9.18 12.01 6.84
C LEU A 74 -7.87 11.31 7.23
N GLY A 75 -7.25 11.67 8.36
CA GLY A 75 -6.02 11.07 8.88
C GLY A 75 -4.74 11.65 8.29
N PHE A 76 -4.79 12.85 7.69
CA PHE A 76 -3.57 13.52 7.23
C PHE A 76 -2.72 14.02 8.41
N THR A 77 -1.39 13.90 8.28
CA THR A 77 -0.44 14.44 9.26
C THR A 77 -0.29 15.95 9.10
N LYS A 78 0.25 16.63 10.12
CA LYS A 78 0.53 18.08 10.05
C LYS A 78 1.44 18.43 8.85
N ALA A 79 2.42 17.59 8.54
CA ALA A 79 3.32 17.77 7.40
C ALA A 79 2.55 17.70 6.07
N GLU A 80 1.76 16.64 5.86
CA GLU A 80 0.95 16.48 4.64
C GLU A 80 -0.06 17.62 4.45
N ILE A 81 -0.68 18.08 5.54
CA ILE A 81 -1.61 19.23 5.50
C ILE A 81 -0.87 20.49 5.05
N ARG A 82 0.31 20.77 5.61
CA ARG A 82 1.13 21.93 5.21
C ARG A 82 1.54 21.83 3.75
N THR A 83 1.93 20.65 3.28
CA THR A 83 2.23 20.41 1.85
C THR A 83 1.02 20.74 0.98
N LEU A 84 -0.18 20.22 1.30
CA LEU A 84 -1.40 20.55 0.56
C LEU A 84 -1.72 22.05 0.55
N GLU A 85 -1.57 22.74 1.69
CA GLU A 85 -1.75 24.20 1.77
C GLU A 85 -0.75 24.97 0.90
N PHE A 86 0.50 24.52 0.87
CA PHE A 86 1.53 25.07 0.01
C PHE A 86 1.16 24.89 -1.47
N LEU A 87 0.74 23.68 -1.88
CA LEU A 87 0.32 23.41 -3.26
C LEU A 87 -0.90 24.24 -3.70
N ILE A 88 -1.87 24.46 -2.79
CA ILE A 88 -3.04 25.31 -3.05
C ILE A 88 -2.60 26.74 -3.42
N LYS A 89 -1.65 27.30 -2.66
CA LYS A 89 -1.12 28.64 -2.90
C LYS A 89 -0.26 28.70 -4.16
N LEU A 90 0.66 27.75 -4.30
CA LEU A 90 1.64 27.70 -5.38
C LEU A 90 0.96 27.60 -6.75
N TYR A 91 -0.01 26.68 -6.88
CA TYR A 91 -0.68 26.41 -8.15
C TYR A 91 -2.04 27.10 -8.30
N LYS A 92 -2.39 28.01 -7.38
CA LYS A 92 -3.67 28.75 -7.37
C LYS A 92 -4.88 27.82 -7.62
N VAL A 93 -4.94 26.70 -6.90
CA VAL A 93 -5.93 25.64 -7.15
C VAL A 93 -7.36 26.20 -6.97
N LYS A 94 -8.14 26.21 -8.06
CA LYS A 94 -9.50 26.79 -8.10
C LYS A 94 -10.46 26.16 -7.09
N TYR A 95 -10.35 24.85 -6.85
CA TYR A 95 -11.19 24.10 -5.93
C TYR A 95 -10.33 23.33 -4.89
N PRO A 96 -9.82 24.00 -3.84
CA PRO A 96 -8.88 23.40 -2.90
C PRO A 96 -9.38 22.14 -2.20
N TYR A 97 -10.68 22.07 -1.91
CA TYR A 97 -11.28 20.90 -1.25
C TYR A 97 -11.28 19.64 -2.14
N ASN A 98 -11.09 19.77 -3.46
CA ASN A 98 -10.95 18.63 -4.36
C ASN A 98 -9.64 17.87 -4.13
N LEU A 99 -8.60 18.53 -3.58
CA LEU A 99 -7.35 17.85 -3.21
C LEU A 99 -7.53 16.83 -2.08
N LEU A 100 -8.63 16.87 -1.35
CA LEU A 100 -8.97 15.88 -0.31
C LEU A 100 -9.81 14.72 -0.85
N ARG A 101 -10.00 14.65 -2.17
CA ARG A 101 -10.81 13.64 -2.87
C ARG A 101 -10.02 13.07 -4.05
N ASN A 102 -10.30 11.83 -4.42
CA ASN A 102 -9.65 11.18 -5.56
C ASN A 102 -10.21 11.80 -6.85
N THR A 103 -9.55 12.83 -7.35
CA THR A 103 -10.00 13.68 -8.47
C THR A 103 -8.83 14.02 -9.38
N ASP A 104 -9.10 14.39 -10.63
CA ASP A 104 -8.07 14.82 -11.58
C ASP A 104 -7.34 16.09 -11.12
N THR A 105 -8.03 16.96 -10.36
CA THR A 105 -7.40 18.12 -9.72
C THR A 105 -6.28 17.68 -8.78
N LEU A 106 -6.48 16.62 -8.00
CA LEU A 106 -5.43 16.09 -7.13
C LEU A 106 -4.28 15.51 -7.97
N ASN A 107 -4.58 14.66 -8.95
CA ASN A 107 -3.55 13.99 -9.75
C ASN A 107 -2.67 15.01 -10.48
N SER A 108 -3.28 15.95 -11.19
CA SER A 108 -2.55 17.02 -11.90
C SER A 108 -1.74 17.91 -10.96
N THR A 109 -2.25 18.20 -9.76
CA THR A 109 -1.53 19.00 -8.75
C THR A 109 -0.32 18.24 -8.20
N LEU A 110 -0.46 16.93 -7.94
CA LEU A 110 0.63 16.08 -7.46
C LEU A 110 1.68 15.83 -8.53
N HIS A 111 1.28 15.61 -9.79
CA HIS A 111 2.19 15.47 -10.92
C HIS A 111 3.09 16.70 -11.05
N LYS A 112 2.50 17.90 -11.12
CA LYS A 112 3.26 19.17 -11.15
C LYS A 112 4.19 19.32 -9.95
N ALA A 113 3.74 18.93 -8.76
CA ALA A 113 4.57 18.95 -7.56
C ALA A 113 5.76 17.97 -7.64
N LEU A 114 5.55 16.76 -8.17
CA LEU A 114 6.61 15.77 -8.36
C LEU A 114 7.66 16.26 -9.35
N THR A 115 7.24 16.75 -10.52
CA THR A 115 8.15 17.32 -11.54
C THR A 115 8.98 18.46 -10.96
N ARG A 116 8.36 19.37 -10.21
CA ARG A 116 9.07 20.47 -9.54
C ARG A 116 10.12 19.97 -8.52
N VAL A 117 9.79 18.92 -7.75
CA VAL A 117 10.74 18.36 -6.77
C VAL A 117 11.94 17.71 -7.47
N GLU A 118 11.73 17.16 -8.67
CA GLU A 118 12.82 16.60 -9.47
C GLU A 118 13.77 17.67 -9.99
N GLU A 119 13.23 18.79 -10.46
CA GLU A 119 13.96 19.94 -10.99
C GLU A 119 14.66 20.81 -9.92
N ASP A 120 14.26 20.69 -8.65
CA ASP A 120 14.83 21.49 -7.56
C ASP A 120 16.34 21.23 -7.38
N ILE A 121 17.14 22.17 -6.87
CA ILE A 121 18.59 21.98 -6.63
C ILE A 121 18.86 21.41 -5.23
N ALA A 122 17.81 21.08 -4.48
CA ALA A 122 17.90 20.54 -3.12
C ALA A 122 18.65 19.20 -3.01
N ASP A 123 19.15 18.91 -1.80
CA ASP A 123 19.79 17.65 -1.45
C ASP A 123 18.91 16.43 -1.82
N PRO A 124 19.49 15.33 -2.38
CA PRO A 124 18.73 14.16 -2.79
C PRO A 124 17.85 13.56 -1.70
N ASN A 125 18.30 13.54 -0.43
CA ASN A 125 17.49 12.98 0.66
C ASN A 125 16.26 13.85 0.97
N VAL A 126 16.39 15.17 0.79
CA VAL A 126 15.28 16.12 0.94
C VAL A 126 14.26 15.91 -0.16
N LYS A 127 14.72 15.79 -1.43
CA LYS A 127 13.85 15.47 -2.58
C LYS A 127 13.06 14.18 -2.34
N GLU A 128 13.74 13.11 -1.97
CA GLU A 128 13.09 11.82 -1.71
C GLU A 128 12.10 11.88 -0.53
N GLY A 129 12.39 12.70 0.48
CA GLY A 129 11.45 12.99 1.58
C GLY A 129 10.18 13.69 1.09
N GLN A 130 10.32 14.69 0.22
CA GLN A 130 9.19 15.43 -0.35
C GLN A 130 8.35 14.55 -1.28
N LYS A 131 8.97 13.80 -2.20
CA LYS A 131 8.29 12.83 -3.07
C LYS A 131 7.46 11.84 -2.25
N LEU A 132 8.04 11.31 -1.17
CA LEU A 132 7.35 10.36 -0.30
C LEU A 132 6.11 10.97 0.37
N ILE A 133 6.14 12.25 0.75
CA ILE A 133 4.97 12.95 1.31
C ILE A 133 3.86 13.07 0.24
N LEU A 134 4.21 13.41 -1.00
CA LEU A 134 3.25 13.52 -2.10
C LEU A 134 2.56 12.17 -2.39
N TYR A 135 3.32 11.07 -2.44
CA TYR A 135 2.74 9.73 -2.60
C TYR A 135 1.88 9.31 -1.41
N ARG A 136 2.27 9.66 -0.17
CA ARG A 136 1.44 9.41 1.02
C ARG A 136 0.12 10.16 0.97
N ILE A 137 0.12 11.39 0.44
CA ILE A 137 -1.10 12.15 0.24
C ILE A 137 -2.03 11.41 -0.71
N LYS A 138 -1.53 11.02 -1.89
CA LYS A 138 -2.29 10.23 -2.88
C LYS A 138 -2.88 8.97 -2.26
N GLN A 139 -2.04 8.19 -1.57
CA GLN A 139 -2.43 6.96 -0.91
C GLN A 139 -3.58 7.18 0.09
N LYS A 140 -3.49 8.20 0.95
CA LYS A 140 -4.54 8.49 1.94
C LYS A 140 -5.85 8.93 1.31
N VAL A 141 -5.79 9.72 0.24
CA VAL A 141 -6.98 10.11 -0.49
C VAL A 141 -7.67 8.88 -1.09
N GLU A 142 -6.92 8.00 -1.77
CA GLU A 142 -7.47 6.78 -2.36
C GLU A 142 -8.12 5.89 -1.29
N LEU A 143 -7.40 5.58 -0.20
CA LEU A 143 -7.94 4.78 0.89
C LEU A 143 -9.24 5.33 1.48
N ASN A 144 -9.34 6.65 1.66
CA ASN A 144 -10.56 7.28 2.17
C ASN A 144 -11.71 7.32 1.15
N SER A 145 -11.39 7.36 -0.15
CA SER A 145 -12.41 7.25 -1.20
C SER A 145 -13.04 5.85 -1.22
N GLU A 146 -12.24 4.81 -1.01
CA GLU A 146 -12.69 3.42 -0.95
C GLU A 146 -13.55 3.12 0.30
N LYS A 147 -13.22 3.71 1.46
CA LYS A 147 -14.02 3.55 2.70
C LYS A 147 -15.48 3.96 2.55
N LYS A 148 -15.82 4.80 1.57
CA LYS A 148 -17.21 5.22 1.33
C LYS A 148 -18.01 4.23 0.50
N GLN A 149 -17.38 3.20 -0.07
CA GLN A 149 -18.02 2.20 -0.93
C GLN A 149 -18.30 0.86 -0.22
N ILE A 150 -18.53 0.91 1.11
CA ILE A 150 -18.76 -0.28 1.92
C ILE A 150 -20.01 -1.01 1.42
N MET A 151 -19.84 -2.31 1.16
CA MET A 151 -20.91 -3.18 0.72
C MET A 151 -21.80 -3.58 1.89
N THR A 152 -23.11 -3.46 1.74
CA THR A 152 -24.09 -3.73 2.79
C THR A 152 -24.85 -5.05 2.61
N GLY A 153 -24.80 -5.66 1.42
CA GLY A 153 -25.58 -6.86 1.11
C GLY A 153 -25.03 -7.62 -0.10
N THR A 154 -25.21 -8.94 -0.14
CA THR A 154 -24.71 -9.76 -1.26
C THR A 154 -25.47 -9.51 -2.56
N LYS A 155 -26.62 -8.84 -2.49
CA LYS A 155 -27.36 -8.34 -3.66
C LYS A 155 -26.60 -7.28 -4.47
N GLN A 156 -25.49 -6.74 -3.95
CA GLN A 156 -24.62 -5.80 -4.67
C GLN A 156 -23.54 -6.52 -5.49
N LEU A 157 -23.43 -7.85 -5.41
CA LEU A 157 -22.45 -8.63 -6.17
C LEU A 157 -22.81 -8.66 -7.66
N LYS A 158 -21.79 -8.54 -8.51
CA LYS A 158 -21.96 -8.55 -9.96
C LYS A 158 -21.61 -9.93 -10.54
N PRO A 159 -22.31 -10.40 -11.60
CA PRO A 159 -21.86 -11.53 -12.38
C PRO A 159 -20.39 -11.37 -12.84
N GLY A 160 -19.65 -12.47 -12.90
CA GLY A 160 -18.22 -12.49 -13.24
C GLY A 160 -17.28 -12.24 -12.04
N GLN A 161 -17.80 -11.84 -10.88
CA GLN A 161 -16.97 -11.60 -9.70
C GLN A 161 -16.44 -12.91 -9.12
N LYS A 162 -15.11 -12.99 -8.96
CA LYS A 162 -14.43 -14.17 -8.39
C LYS A 162 -14.74 -14.33 -6.90
N LEU A 163 -15.03 -15.56 -6.49
CA LEU A 163 -15.36 -15.94 -5.12
C LEU A 163 -14.44 -17.06 -4.63
N ASN A 164 -14.20 -17.10 -3.33
CA ASN A 164 -13.61 -18.23 -2.62
C ASN A 164 -14.65 -18.76 -1.62
N ILE A 165 -15.06 -20.01 -1.77
CA ILE A 165 -16.05 -20.63 -0.90
C ILE A 165 -15.34 -21.58 0.04
N SER A 166 -15.47 -21.36 1.33
CA SER A 166 -14.88 -22.20 2.38
C SER A 166 -15.96 -23.04 3.03
N THR A 167 -15.71 -24.34 3.13
CA THR A 167 -16.60 -25.27 3.85
C THR A 167 -16.23 -25.30 5.34
N PRO A 168 -17.07 -25.88 6.22
CA PRO A 168 -16.76 -25.99 7.64
C PRO A 168 -15.46 -26.77 7.93
N GLY A 169 -15.03 -27.65 7.02
CA GLY A 169 -13.74 -28.35 7.08
C GLY A 169 -12.53 -27.47 6.72
N GLY A 170 -12.71 -26.18 6.49
CA GLY A 170 -11.62 -25.22 6.21
C GLY A 170 -11.09 -25.25 4.77
N ILE A 171 -11.55 -26.19 3.95
CA ILE A 171 -11.13 -26.28 2.53
C ILE A 171 -11.76 -25.13 1.75
N ARG A 172 -10.92 -24.44 0.96
CA ARG A 172 -11.30 -23.29 0.13
C ARG A 172 -11.36 -23.68 -1.33
N TYR A 173 -12.46 -23.30 -1.98
CA TYR A 173 -12.74 -23.60 -3.38
C TYR A 173 -12.93 -22.32 -4.17
N HIS A 174 -12.35 -22.27 -5.37
CA HIS A 174 -12.51 -21.14 -6.28
C HIS A 174 -13.84 -21.25 -7.04
N SER A 175 -14.52 -20.12 -7.16
CA SER A 175 -15.80 -19.99 -7.86
C SER A 175 -15.94 -18.59 -8.45
N MET A 176 -17.07 -18.31 -9.10
CA MET A 176 -17.40 -17.04 -9.71
C MET A 176 -18.90 -16.82 -9.66
N VAL A 177 -19.36 -15.58 -9.43
CA VAL A 177 -20.78 -15.24 -9.51
C VAL A 177 -21.28 -15.47 -10.93
N THR A 178 -22.27 -16.35 -11.10
CA THR A 178 -22.93 -16.59 -12.40
C THR A 178 -24.16 -15.70 -12.55
N SER A 179 -24.91 -15.50 -11.46
CA SER A 179 -26.04 -14.57 -11.43
C SER A 179 -26.33 -14.08 -10.01
N ASN A 180 -27.10 -13.02 -9.92
CA ASN A 180 -27.59 -12.46 -8.67
C ASN A 180 -29.11 -12.30 -8.81
N LEU A 181 -29.85 -13.32 -8.36
CA LEU A 181 -31.31 -13.39 -8.45
C LEU A 181 -31.94 -12.73 -7.23
N SER A 182 -33.26 -12.53 -7.23
CA SER A 182 -33.97 -11.91 -6.10
C SER A 182 -33.79 -12.67 -4.78
N ASN A 183 -33.80 -14.01 -4.86
CA ASN A 183 -33.82 -14.94 -3.73
C ASN A 183 -32.48 -15.65 -3.49
N TYR A 184 -31.64 -15.78 -4.52
CA TYR A 184 -30.40 -16.55 -4.46
C TYR A 184 -29.26 -15.88 -5.22
N LEU A 185 -28.05 -16.04 -4.68
CA LEU A 185 -26.81 -15.76 -5.39
C LEU A 185 -26.36 -17.03 -6.12
N GLY A 186 -26.29 -16.97 -7.45
CA GLY A 186 -25.73 -18.04 -8.27
C GLY A 186 -24.21 -17.94 -8.33
N ALA A 187 -23.52 -19.04 -8.06
CA ALA A 187 -22.08 -19.17 -8.18
C ALA A 187 -21.73 -20.41 -9.01
N LYS A 188 -20.65 -20.37 -9.80
CA LYS A 188 -20.19 -21.53 -10.59
C LYS A 188 -19.86 -22.67 -9.62
N ILE A 189 -20.30 -23.88 -9.92
CA ILE A 189 -19.98 -25.05 -9.08
C ILE A 189 -18.45 -25.23 -9.10
N PRO A 190 -17.78 -25.26 -7.94
CA PRO A 190 -16.34 -25.52 -7.91
C PRO A 190 -16.01 -26.90 -8.45
N ALA A 191 -14.82 -27.06 -9.00
CA ALA A 191 -14.31 -28.34 -9.48
C ALA A 191 -13.07 -28.75 -8.67
N ASP A 192 -12.82 -30.06 -8.58
CA ASP A 192 -11.57 -30.61 -8.03
C ASP A 192 -10.42 -30.53 -9.05
N GLU A 193 -9.24 -31.04 -8.68
CA GLU A 193 -8.06 -31.06 -9.56
C GLU A 193 -8.28 -31.89 -10.84
N HIS A 194 -9.26 -32.79 -10.84
CA HIS A 194 -9.63 -33.66 -11.96
C HIS A 194 -10.80 -33.09 -12.79
N GLY A 195 -11.32 -31.91 -12.43
CA GLY A 195 -12.44 -31.28 -13.12
C GLY A 195 -13.82 -31.77 -12.68
N ASN A 196 -13.91 -32.65 -11.67
CA ASN A 196 -15.20 -33.13 -11.16
C ASN A 196 -15.88 -32.04 -10.33
N GLN A 197 -17.19 -31.90 -10.53
CA GLN A 197 -17.99 -30.92 -9.80
C GLN A 197 -18.11 -31.29 -8.32
N ILE A 198 -17.72 -30.35 -7.46
CA ILE A 198 -17.84 -30.49 -6.02
C ILE A 198 -19.23 -30.03 -5.61
N ARG A 199 -20.07 -31.00 -5.23
CA ARG A 199 -21.43 -30.76 -4.78
C ARG A 199 -21.57 -31.06 -3.29
N TRP A 200 -22.16 -30.10 -2.58
CA TRP A 200 -22.46 -30.14 -1.16
C TRP A 200 -23.95 -30.37 -0.96
N ARG A 201 -24.31 -30.91 0.21
CA ARG A 201 -25.71 -31.11 0.57
C ARG A 201 -26.42 -29.76 0.71
N LYS A 202 -27.72 -29.73 0.39
CA LYS A 202 -28.57 -28.58 0.67
C LYS A 202 -28.54 -28.27 2.18
N GLY A 203 -28.44 -27.00 2.53
CA GLY A 203 -28.32 -26.52 3.90
C GLY A 203 -26.89 -26.44 4.44
N THR A 204 -25.87 -26.97 3.72
CA THR A 204 -24.47 -26.85 4.14
C THR A 204 -24.10 -25.38 4.31
N LYS A 205 -23.60 -25.02 5.50
CA LYS A 205 -23.10 -23.69 5.82
C LYS A 205 -21.75 -23.48 5.13
N VAL A 206 -21.59 -22.35 4.46
CA VAL A 206 -20.35 -21.98 3.77
C VAL A 206 -19.98 -20.55 4.12
N GLN A 207 -18.67 -20.27 4.16
CA GLN A 207 -18.16 -18.91 4.26
C GLN A 207 -17.63 -18.50 2.88
N VAL A 208 -18.20 -17.44 2.32
CA VAL A 208 -17.78 -16.90 1.03
C VAL A 208 -16.91 -15.71 1.26
N PHE A 209 -15.76 -15.67 0.59
CA PHE A 209 -14.83 -14.56 0.58
C PHE A 209 -14.64 -14.05 -0.85
N PHE A 210 -14.56 -12.73 -1.02
CA PHE A 210 -14.29 -12.14 -2.33
C PHE A 210 -13.52 -10.83 -2.19
N TRP A 211 -12.82 -10.45 -3.26
CA TRP A 211 -12.20 -9.14 -3.41
C TRP A 211 -13.07 -8.27 -4.31
N LYS A 212 -13.21 -6.98 -3.98
CA LYS A 212 -13.64 -5.96 -4.93
C LYS A 212 -12.45 -5.51 -5.79
N SER A 213 -12.75 -4.85 -6.91
CA SER A 213 -11.76 -4.25 -7.81
C SER A 213 -10.86 -3.24 -7.10
N ASN A 214 -11.38 -2.55 -6.08
CA ASN A 214 -10.62 -1.63 -5.23
C ASN A 214 -9.74 -2.32 -4.17
N GLY A 215 -9.60 -3.65 -4.22
CA GLY A 215 -8.74 -4.39 -3.29
C GLY A 215 -9.30 -4.55 -1.87
N GLN A 216 -10.55 -4.16 -1.63
CA GLN A 216 -11.26 -4.46 -0.38
C GLN A 216 -11.73 -5.91 -0.36
N GLY A 217 -11.38 -6.63 0.71
CA GLY A 217 -11.82 -8.00 0.93
C GLY A 217 -13.11 -8.00 1.74
N TYR A 218 -13.99 -8.93 1.43
CA TYR A 218 -15.24 -9.12 2.13
C TYR A 218 -15.49 -10.60 2.36
N SER A 219 -16.09 -10.93 3.50
CA SER A 219 -16.59 -12.26 3.80
C SER A 219 -18.04 -12.20 4.27
N PHE A 220 -18.79 -13.25 3.97
CA PHE A 220 -20.12 -13.46 4.52
C PHE A 220 -20.40 -14.95 4.67
N ASN A 221 -21.25 -15.28 5.64
CA ASN A 221 -21.74 -16.64 5.80
C ASN A 221 -23.00 -16.83 4.95
N SER A 222 -23.12 -18.00 4.35
CA SER A 222 -24.28 -18.39 3.53
C SER A 222 -24.59 -19.88 3.71
N LYS A 223 -25.66 -20.34 3.07
CA LYS A 223 -26.07 -21.74 3.03
C LYS A 223 -26.34 -22.16 1.59
N VAL A 224 -25.95 -23.39 1.26
CA VAL A 224 -26.26 -24.03 -0.01
C VAL A 224 -27.78 -24.21 -0.11
N SER A 225 -28.40 -23.58 -1.10
CA SER A 225 -29.85 -23.68 -1.35
C SER A 225 -30.19 -24.77 -2.36
N GLY A 226 -29.26 -25.09 -3.27
CA GLY A 226 -29.43 -26.10 -4.30
C GLY A 226 -28.52 -25.83 -5.50
N TYR A 227 -28.85 -26.49 -6.61
CA TYR A 227 -28.13 -26.40 -7.88
C TYR A 227 -29.11 -26.18 -9.01
N ASN A 228 -28.76 -25.35 -9.97
CA ASN A 228 -29.52 -25.19 -11.20
C ASN A 228 -28.61 -24.69 -12.34
N ASN A 229 -29.07 -24.83 -13.58
CA ASN A 229 -28.41 -24.23 -14.73
C ASN A 229 -28.93 -22.81 -14.93
N ILE A 230 -28.02 -21.84 -14.99
CA ILE A 230 -28.35 -20.46 -15.37
C ILE A 230 -27.63 -20.16 -16.67
N ARG A 231 -28.38 -19.88 -17.73
CA ARG A 231 -27.82 -19.59 -19.07
C ARG A 231 -26.82 -20.65 -19.54
N GLY A 232 -27.17 -21.92 -19.33
CA GLY A 232 -26.32 -23.07 -19.69
C GLY A 232 -25.15 -23.33 -18.74
N ILE A 233 -24.98 -22.55 -17.67
CA ILE A 233 -23.87 -22.73 -16.71
C ILE A 233 -24.39 -23.43 -15.43
N PRO A 234 -23.87 -24.62 -15.10
CA PRO A 234 -24.14 -25.28 -13.82
C PRO A 234 -23.72 -24.39 -12.65
N SER A 235 -24.71 -24.01 -11.85
CA SER A 235 -24.57 -23.03 -10.78
C SER A 235 -25.06 -23.60 -9.45
N LEU A 236 -24.25 -23.36 -8.42
CA LEU A 236 -24.58 -23.49 -7.02
C LEU A 236 -25.37 -22.26 -6.56
N PHE A 237 -26.51 -22.46 -5.89
CA PHE A 237 -27.29 -21.37 -5.31
C PHE A 237 -26.96 -21.20 -3.84
N LEU A 238 -26.65 -19.96 -3.48
CA LEU A 238 -26.31 -19.53 -2.13
C LEU A 238 -27.37 -18.55 -1.62
N GLN A 239 -27.74 -18.67 -0.34
CA GLN A 239 -28.63 -17.69 0.29
C GLN A 239 -27.97 -16.32 0.35
N HIS A 240 -28.76 -15.26 0.11
CA HIS A 240 -28.27 -13.90 0.34
C HIS A 240 -27.95 -13.65 1.81
N SER A 241 -26.98 -12.78 2.06
CA SER A 241 -26.65 -12.28 3.39
C SER A 241 -26.67 -10.75 3.39
N LYS A 242 -27.24 -10.19 4.45
CA LYS A 242 -27.09 -8.76 4.81
C LYS A 242 -25.94 -8.54 5.80
N SER A 243 -25.41 -9.61 6.39
CA SER A 243 -24.23 -9.57 7.25
C SER A 243 -22.99 -9.87 6.42
N ILE A 244 -22.35 -8.80 5.94
CA ILE A 244 -21.07 -8.86 5.24
C ILE A 244 -20.03 -8.20 6.13
N HIS A 245 -18.97 -8.93 6.40
CA HIS A 245 -17.83 -8.46 7.15
C HIS A 245 -16.76 -7.99 6.18
N GLN A 246 -16.31 -6.76 6.34
CA GLN A 246 -15.14 -6.28 5.62
C GLN A 246 -13.91 -6.98 6.21
N ALA A 247 -13.23 -7.78 5.39
CA ALA A 247 -11.91 -8.28 5.74
C ALA A 247 -10.90 -7.13 5.70
N GLN A 248 -9.76 -7.30 6.38
CA GLN A 248 -8.74 -6.26 6.51
C GLN A 248 -8.39 -5.63 5.16
N GLN A 249 -8.66 -4.33 5.02
CA GLN A 249 -8.33 -3.56 3.82
C GLN A 249 -6.80 -3.48 3.68
N ARG A 250 -6.31 -3.65 2.47
CA ARG A 250 -4.88 -3.44 2.19
C ARG A 250 -4.53 -1.97 2.47
N ARG A 251 -3.46 -1.75 3.22
CA ARG A 251 -2.96 -0.39 3.49
C ARG A 251 -2.35 0.26 2.25
N PHE A 252 -1.73 -0.53 1.37
CA PHE A 252 -1.03 -0.05 0.18
C PHE A 252 -1.68 -0.63 -1.07
N ARG A 253 -1.87 0.21 -2.10
CA ARG A 253 -2.29 -0.22 -3.43
C ARG A 253 -1.24 -1.15 -4.02
N ARG A 254 -1.70 -2.21 -4.70
CA ARG A 254 -0.83 -3.12 -5.45
C ARG A 254 -1.01 -2.88 -6.94
N LYS A 255 0.07 -3.00 -7.70
CA LYS A 255 0.05 -3.04 -9.16
C LYS A 255 0.80 -4.28 -9.63
N GLN A 256 0.23 -4.95 -10.61
CA GLN A 256 0.86 -6.11 -11.27
C GLN A 256 2.13 -5.65 -11.97
N LEU A 257 3.21 -6.42 -11.96
CA LEU A 257 4.51 -6.04 -12.54
C LEU A 257 5.07 -7.11 -13.49
N ASP A 258 4.93 -8.39 -13.14
CA ASP A 258 5.39 -9.55 -13.94
C ASP A 258 6.82 -9.39 -14.49
N LYS A 259 7.78 -9.07 -13.60
CA LYS A 259 9.20 -8.88 -13.95
C LYS A 259 10.13 -9.88 -13.26
N PRO A 260 11.28 -10.23 -13.88
CA PRO A 260 12.33 -11.00 -13.22
C PRO A 260 12.83 -10.30 -11.95
N ALA A 261 13.23 -11.10 -10.98
CA ALA A 261 13.82 -10.64 -9.73
C ALA A 261 14.86 -11.63 -9.22
N TYR A 262 15.85 -11.11 -8.51
CA TYR A 262 16.80 -11.90 -7.75
C TYR A 262 16.42 -11.90 -6.28
N MET A 263 16.40 -13.10 -5.70
CA MET A 263 16.10 -13.35 -4.30
C MET A 263 17.33 -13.94 -3.62
N TYR A 264 17.74 -13.35 -2.50
CA TYR A 264 18.84 -13.83 -1.69
C TYR A 264 18.33 -14.12 -0.28
N ALA A 265 18.50 -15.36 0.18
CA ALA A 265 18.12 -15.73 1.54
C ALA A 265 19.01 -15.00 2.56
N ILE A 266 18.42 -14.61 3.69
CA ILE A 266 19.15 -13.98 4.80
C ILE A 266 19.25 -14.95 5.95
N ARG A 267 20.48 -15.28 6.33
CA ARG A 267 20.76 -16.12 7.50
C ARG A 267 21.13 -15.22 8.68
N ILE A 268 20.54 -15.50 9.84
CA ILE A 268 20.92 -14.82 11.09
C ILE A 268 21.98 -15.69 11.74
N ILE A 269 23.21 -15.21 11.78
CA ILE A 269 24.31 -15.87 12.48
C ILE A 269 24.45 -15.21 13.84
N THR A 270 24.47 -16.02 14.89
CA THR A 270 24.79 -15.56 16.25
C THR A 270 26.30 -15.68 16.43
N THR A 271 26.97 -14.55 16.61
CA THR A 271 28.41 -14.48 16.87
C THR A 271 28.64 -14.10 18.32
N GLY A 272 29.45 -14.88 19.05
CA GLY A 272 29.80 -14.66 20.45
C GLY A 272 29.33 -15.78 21.40
N PHE A 273 29.88 -15.79 22.62
CA PHE A 273 29.56 -16.75 23.68
C PHE A 273 28.90 -16.05 24.89
N GLY A 274 27.94 -16.71 25.55
CA GLY A 274 27.31 -16.21 26.78
C GLY A 274 26.47 -14.93 26.61
N LYS A 275 26.58 -13.99 27.56
CA LYS A 275 25.82 -12.72 27.59
C LYS A 275 26.15 -11.74 26.46
N ASN A 276 27.23 -11.98 25.69
CA ASN A 276 27.70 -11.10 24.61
C ASN A 276 27.31 -11.61 23.20
N GLN A 277 26.29 -12.46 23.08
CA GLN A 277 25.81 -12.92 21.78
C GLN A 277 25.26 -11.76 20.94
N GLN A 278 25.89 -11.51 19.79
CA GLN A 278 25.42 -10.57 18.78
C GLN A 278 24.78 -11.32 17.62
N ARG A 279 23.56 -10.94 17.24
CA ARG A 279 22.86 -11.51 16.08
C ARG A 279 23.16 -10.64 14.85
N LYS A 280 23.88 -11.19 13.87
CA LYS A 280 24.18 -10.52 12.61
C LYS A 280 23.40 -11.18 11.47
N ALA A 281 22.62 -10.38 10.75
CA ALA A 281 21.97 -10.81 9.52
C ALA A 281 22.95 -10.73 8.36
N ILE A 282 23.24 -11.86 7.71
CA ILE A 282 24.13 -11.94 6.56
C ILE A 282 23.29 -12.36 5.36
N VAL A 283 23.43 -11.61 4.26
CA VAL A 283 22.82 -11.94 2.98
C VAL A 283 23.67 -13.01 2.32
N ASP A 284 23.06 -14.13 1.96
CA ASP A 284 23.74 -15.16 1.18
C ASP A 284 23.81 -14.72 -0.28
N THR A 285 24.86 -13.96 -0.63
CA THR A 285 25.05 -13.39 -1.97
C THR A 285 25.48 -14.42 -3.01
N LYS A 286 25.97 -15.60 -2.59
CA LYS A 286 26.44 -16.67 -3.47
C LYS A 286 25.29 -17.53 -3.99
N SER A 287 24.15 -17.56 -3.31
CA SER A 287 22.98 -18.39 -3.65
C SER A 287 21.76 -17.56 -4.10
N GLY A 288 21.99 -16.58 -4.98
CA GLY A 288 20.90 -15.81 -5.58
C GLY A 288 19.97 -16.69 -6.42
N ALA A 289 18.71 -16.81 -6.03
CA ALA A 289 17.69 -17.54 -6.77
C ALA A 289 16.91 -16.60 -7.69
N LEU A 290 16.69 -17.04 -8.94
CA LEU A 290 15.86 -16.32 -9.90
C LEU A 290 14.38 -16.52 -9.56
N ALA A 291 13.61 -15.45 -9.67
CA ALA A 291 12.19 -15.43 -9.40
C ALA A 291 11.46 -14.42 -10.30
N THR A 292 10.13 -14.41 -10.24
CA THR A 292 9.28 -13.43 -10.93
C THR A 292 8.44 -12.66 -9.92
N ILE A 293 8.56 -11.33 -9.88
CA ILE A 293 7.62 -10.48 -9.14
C ILE A 293 6.31 -10.43 -9.90
N LEU A 294 5.23 -10.87 -9.27
CA LEU A 294 3.88 -10.85 -9.86
C LEU A 294 3.20 -9.50 -9.59
N ASP A 295 3.23 -9.04 -8.34
CA ASP A 295 2.68 -7.75 -7.92
C ASP A 295 3.59 -7.04 -6.92
N VAL A 296 3.49 -5.70 -6.87
CA VAL A 296 4.26 -4.87 -5.93
C VAL A 296 3.39 -3.79 -5.31
N SER A 297 3.73 -3.43 -4.07
CA SER A 297 3.17 -2.32 -3.29
C SER A 297 4.27 -1.66 -2.48
N ALA A 298 4.03 -0.45 -1.97
CA ALA A 298 4.99 0.19 -1.06
C ALA A 298 5.26 -0.59 0.25
N GLY A 299 4.42 -1.57 0.59
CA GLY A 299 4.56 -2.39 1.80
C GLY A 299 5.07 -3.83 1.56
N GLY A 300 5.24 -4.25 0.31
CA GLY A 300 5.59 -5.64 -0.01
C GLY A 300 5.21 -6.04 -1.43
N CYS A 301 5.51 -7.28 -1.79
CA CYS A 301 5.28 -7.83 -3.12
C CYS A 301 4.81 -9.29 -3.05
N SER A 302 4.40 -9.84 -4.19
CA SER A 302 4.20 -11.27 -4.38
C SER A 302 5.17 -11.77 -5.43
N LEU A 303 5.79 -12.92 -5.17
CA LEU A 303 6.91 -13.43 -5.94
C LEU A 303 6.74 -14.92 -6.20
N ARG A 304 6.91 -15.33 -7.45
CA ARG A 304 6.91 -16.74 -7.87
C ARG A 304 8.34 -17.24 -7.97
N SER A 305 8.62 -18.38 -7.36
CA SER A 305 9.94 -19.03 -7.40
C SER A 305 9.78 -20.55 -7.48
N THR A 306 10.72 -21.21 -8.16
CA THR A 306 10.88 -22.67 -8.17
C THR A 306 11.32 -23.19 -6.80
N TYR A 307 12.09 -22.39 -6.07
CA TYR A 307 12.58 -22.69 -4.73
C TYR A 307 12.07 -21.62 -3.74
N PRO A 308 10.79 -21.68 -3.32
CA PRO A 308 10.23 -20.69 -2.42
C PRO A 308 10.79 -20.87 -1.00
N LEU A 309 11.19 -19.77 -0.39
CA LEU A 309 11.54 -19.68 1.03
C LEU A 309 10.32 -19.97 1.92
N GLY A 310 10.59 -20.46 3.12
CA GLY A 310 9.58 -20.80 4.13
C GLY A 310 8.88 -19.57 4.72
N GLN A 311 7.67 -19.76 5.26
CA GLN A 311 6.99 -18.69 6.00
C GLN A 311 7.84 -18.22 7.18
N GLY A 312 8.01 -16.90 7.29
CA GLY A 312 8.79 -16.28 8.35
C GLY A 312 10.26 -16.01 7.98
N GLU A 313 10.76 -16.61 6.91
CA GLU A 313 12.14 -16.40 6.45
C GLU A 313 12.35 -14.99 5.88
N LEU A 314 13.59 -14.54 5.95
CA LEU A 314 14.02 -13.22 5.50
C LEU A 314 14.77 -13.32 4.18
N MET A 315 14.57 -12.31 3.33
CA MET A 315 15.24 -12.23 2.03
C MET A 315 15.60 -10.80 1.67
N LYS A 316 16.65 -10.66 0.87
CA LYS A 316 16.91 -9.48 0.05
C LYS A 316 16.33 -9.74 -1.34
N LEU A 317 15.66 -8.75 -1.89
CA LEU A 317 15.05 -8.75 -3.21
C LEU A 317 15.66 -7.65 -4.06
N GLU A 318 15.94 -7.99 -5.31
CA GLU A 318 16.38 -7.07 -6.35
C GLU A 318 15.51 -7.26 -7.58
N PHE A 319 14.88 -6.18 -8.05
CA PHE A 319 14.02 -6.22 -9.23
C PHE A 319 13.98 -4.84 -9.90
N GLU A 320 13.41 -4.79 -11.09
CA GLU A 320 13.24 -3.55 -11.84
C GLU A 320 11.78 -3.20 -12.00
N THR A 321 11.48 -1.90 -11.97
CA THR A 321 10.18 -1.37 -12.40
C THR A 321 10.18 -1.09 -13.91
N VAL A 322 9.06 -0.67 -14.49
CA VAL A 322 8.89 -0.56 -15.96
C VAL A 322 9.91 0.36 -16.64
N HIS A 323 10.48 1.33 -15.93
CA HIS A 323 11.51 2.24 -16.47
C HIS A 323 12.96 1.75 -16.27
N GLY A 324 13.18 0.44 -16.04
CA GLY A 324 14.52 -0.13 -15.84
C GLY A 324 15.20 0.29 -14.53
N GLN A 325 14.48 0.97 -13.64
CA GLN A 325 15.01 1.44 -12.37
C GLN A 325 15.10 0.27 -11.38
N LYS A 326 16.33 -0.07 -10.98
CA LYS A 326 16.61 -1.09 -9.97
C LYS A 326 16.08 -0.69 -8.60
N VAL A 327 15.42 -1.64 -7.96
CA VAL A 327 14.83 -1.54 -6.63
C VAL A 327 15.41 -2.62 -5.74
N TYR A 328 15.91 -2.21 -4.58
CA TYR A 328 16.41 -3.11 -3.54
C TYR A 328 15.50 -3.05 -2.32
N ALA A 329 15.03 -4.22 -1.87
CA ALA A 329 14.16 -4.33 -0.70
C ALA A 329 14.56 -5.52 0.17
N PHE A 330 14.43 -5.37 1.48
CA PHE A 330 14.48 -6.47 2.42
C PHE A 330 13.06 -6.83 2.81
N GLY A 331 12.76 -8.12 2.88
CA GLY A 331 11.43 -8.60 3.15
C GLY A 331 11.39 -9.86 4.00
N LYS A 332 10.22 -10.10 4.60
CA LYS A 332 9.87 -11.31 5.33
C LYS A 332 8.75 -12.04 4.61
N VAL A 333 8.89 -13.34 4.42
CA VAL A 333 7.83 -14.17 3.86
C VAL A 333 6.67 -14.25 4.84
N LYS A 334 5.48 -13.82 4.41
CA LYS A 334 4.24 -13.84 5.22
C LYS A 334 3.43 -15.10 4.98
N SER A 335 3.42 -15.60 3.76
CA SER A 335 2.76 -16.84 3.39
C SER A 335 3.32 -17.38 2.07
N VAL A 336 3.13 -18.68 1.86
CA VAL A 336 3.56 -19.39 0.66
C VAL A 336 2.39 -20.21 0.14
N ALA A 337 1.99 -20.00 -1.11
CA ALA A 337 1.08 -20.86 -1.84
C ALA A 337 1.90 -21.77 -2.75
N ARG A 338 1.91 -23.07 -2.49
CA ARG A 338 2.64 -24.04 -3.31
C ARG A 338 1.95 -24.21 -4.67
N ILE A 339 2.76 -24.29 -5.73
CA ILE A 339 2.29 -24.61 -7.08
C ILE A 339 2.80 -26.02 -7.41
N ARG A 340 1.91 -26.88 -7.89
CA ARG A 340 2.28 -28.22 -8.39
C ARG A 340 2.67 -28.12 -9.87
N PRO A 341 3.66 -28.89 -10.36
CA PRO A 341 4.46 -29.88 -9.63
C PRO A 341 5.61 -29.29 -8.81
N VAL A 342 6.13 -28.11 -9.17
CA VAL A 342 7.27 -27.47 -8.48
C VAL A 342 7.03 -25.97 -8.30
N GLY A 343 7.47 -25.45 -7.14
CA GLY A 343 7.54 -24.03 -6.85
C GLY A 343 6.44 -23.49 -5.94
N GLY A 344 6.33 -22.18 -5.91
CA GLY A 344 5.30 -21.50 -5.14
C GLY A 344 5.29 -19.99 -5.31
N ILE A 345 4.20 -19.39 -4.88
CA ILE A 345 4.02 -17.94 -4.77
C ILE A 345 4.20 -17.56 -3.31
N MET A 346 5.20 -16.73 -3.06
CA MET A 346 5.45 -16.12 -1.76
C MET A 346 4.81 -14.74 -1.71
N HIS A 347 4.14 -14.45 -0.60
CA HIS A 347 3.74 -13.08 -0.27
C HIS A 347 4.74 -12.51 0.72
N VAL A 348 5.44 -11.46 0.31
CA VAL A 348 6.56 -10.88 1.06
C VAL A 348 6.15 -9.50 1.59
N GLN A 349 6.35 -9.28 2.89
CA GLN A 349 6.21 -7.97 3.51
C GLN A 349 7.59 -7.31 3.59
N PHE A 350 7.71 -6.08 3.10
CA PHE A 350 8.95 -5.34 3.22
C PHE A 350 9.24 -4.96 4.69
N THR A 351 10.47 -5.23 5.12
CA THR A 351 10.98 -4.91 6.46
C THR A 351 11.90 -3.68 6.43
N LYS A 352 12.68 -3.52 5.35
CA LYS A 352 13.54 -2.36 5.13
C LYS A 352 13.65 -2.03 3.64
N VAL A 353 13.33 -0.78 3.30
CA VAL A 353 13.45 -0.22 1.94
C VAL A 353 13.87 1.25 2.08
N THR A 354 14.76 1.71 1.22
CA THR A 354 15.16 3.13 1.20
C THR A 354 14.00 4.00 0.71
N ARG A 355 14.00 5.30 1.05
CA ARG A 355 12.96 6.24 0.57
C ARG A 355 12.93 6.31 -0.95
N GLU A 356 14.12 6.34 -1.55
CA GLU A 356 14.30 6.28 -3.01
C GLU A 356 13.61 5.07 -3.62
N ASN A 357 13.89 3.86 -3.12
CA ASN A 357 13.28 2.63 -3.64
C ASN A 357 11.77 2.57 -3.41
N ILE A 358 11.27 3.11 -2.29
CA ILE A 358 9.82 3.25 -2.06
C ILE A 358 9.21 4.21 -3.09
N ASN A 359 9.89 5.31 -3.40
CA ASN A 359 9.40 6.28 -4.37
C ASN A 359 9.42 5.74 -5.81
N LYS A 360 10.43 4.94 -6.20
CA LYS A 360 10.42 4.18 -7.46
C LYS A 360 9.22 3.24 -7.56
N ILE A 361 8.92 2.51 -6.49
CA ILE A 361 7.73 1.65 -6.41
C ILE A 361 6.44 2.48 -6.51
N ASN A 362 6.36 3.61 -5.81
CA ASN A 362 5.16 4.46 -5.85
C ASN A 362 4.94 5.10 -7.22
N ALA A 363 6.01 5.57 -7.87
CA ALA A 363 5.94 6.10 -9.24
C ALA A 363 5.30 5.07 -10.17
N TYR A 364 5.77 3.81 -10.09
CA TYR A 364 5.19 2.71 -10.84
C TYR A 364 3.71 2.44 -10.51
N ILE A 365 3.34 2.45 -9.22
CA ILE A 365 1.98 2.09 -8.78
C ILE A 365 0.94 3.14 -9.17
N TYR A 366 1.30 4.42 -9.05
CA TYR A 366 0.36 5.52 -9.19
C TYR A 366 0.33 6.13 -10.58
N ASP A 367 1.33 5.83 -11.43
CA ASP A 367 1.50 6.44 -12.77
C ASP A 367 1.33 7.96 -12.71
N LEU A 368 2.02 8.55 -11.73
CA LEU A 368 1.93 9.95 -11.36
C LEU A 368 3.12 10.76 -11.81
#